data_AF-A0A5S3UT45-F1
#
_entry.id   AF-A0A5S3UT45-F1
#
_cell.length_a   1.000
_cell.length_b   1.000
_cell.length_c   1.000
_cell.angle_alpha   90.00
_cell.angle_beta   90.00
_cell.angle_gamma   90.00
#
_symmetry.space_group_name_H-M   'P 1'
#
loop_
_entity.id
_entity.type
_entity.pdbx_description
1 polymer ?
#
loop_
_entity_poly.entity_id
_entity_poly.type
_entity_poly.pdbx_seq_one_letter_code
_entity_poly.pdbx_strand_id
1 'polypeptide(L)'
;MGELSRKIGEKGEKLVSEFLTIIGWDNFLDDESISCHFPEKHKRASAKKNRTTHGIDVFHSFRSQLQDYTLENIVLSVKYTNDPYPANPSSKFKEHLKDLAQTVECFMKSDLRSSNNEDYEMSGINKASDVGVLFWLSNHKESDQDVISKIANINLDKSLNFSTVHVVDNSRAAFIYDSVNYIRNNYRNYECYFHYAFSSSNFKDPDIDKYGSIMPVEYLTSNLLPFRIIDKQTKKVSFCLSSREDFSEEAINRLLYLASDVSQDFTGDFIFLFPEYDPLKHDPILKRAKRLKKDTKSSLNVVVKSYSSDFRNLINE
;
A
#
# COMPACT_ATOMS: atom_id res chain seq x y z
N MET A 1 -27.35 -14.75 14.20
CA MET A 1 -25.90 -14.94 13.97
C MET A 1 -25.47 -14.43 12.59
N GLY A 2 -26.15 -14.78 11.49
CA GLY A 2 -25.82 -14.30 10.15
C GLY A 2 -25.95 -12.77 9.93
N GLU A 3 -26.97 -12.12 10.50
CA GLU A 3 -27.18 -10.68 10.33
C GLU A 3 -26.05 -9.83 10.94
N LEU A 4 -25.54 -10.22 12.12
CA LEU A 4 -24.42 -9.55 12.76
C LEU A 4 -23.13 -9.72 11.95
N SER A 5 -22.87 -10.93 11.45
CA SER A 5 -21.71 -11.19 10.58
C SER A 5 -21.75 -10.36 9.31
N ARG A 6 -22.94 -10.19 8.70
CA ARG A 6 -23.12 -9.35 7.52
C ARG A 6 -22.83 -7.88 7.84
N LYS A 7 -23.41 -7.35 8.93
CA LYS A 7 -23.16 -5.96 9.38
C LYS A 7 -21.68 -5.68 9.66
N ILE A 8 -20.95 -6.67 10.18
CA ILE A 8 -19.50 -6.56 10.40
C ILE A 8 -18.76 -6.49 9.05
N GLY A 9 -19.14 -7.32 8.08
CA GLY A 9 -18.62 -7.28 6.70
C GLY A 9 -18.83 -5.92 6.04
N GLU A 10 -20.08 -5.45 5.97
CA GLU A 10 -20.48 -4.17 5.39
C GLU A 10 -19.71 -2.98 6.02
N LYS A 11 -19.50 -3.03 7.36
CA LYS A 11 -18.69 -2.02 8.05
C LYS A 11 -17.22 -2.07 7.62
N GLY A 12 -16.67 -3.26 7.44
CA GLY A 12 -15.30 -3.47 7.00
C GLY A 12 -15.07 -2.98 5.58
N GLU A 13 -15.98 -3.30 4.66
CA GLU A 13 -15.96 -2.82 3.28
C GLU A 13 -15.98 -1.30 3.24
N LYS A 14 -16.92 -0.67 3.96
CA LYS A 14 -16.97 0.80 4.04
C LYS A 14 -15.68 1.42 4.59
N LEU A 15 -15.09 0.84 5.63
CA LEU A 15 -13.80 1.31 6.16
C LEU A 15 -12.70 1.26 5.10
N VAL A 16 -12.65 0.17 4.32
CA VAL A 16 -11.68 0.02 3.24
C VAL A 16 -11.96 1.03 2.13
N SER A 17 -13.20 1.25 1.70
CA SER A 17 -13.56 2.25 0.68
C SER A 17 -13.08 3.66 1.05
N GLU A 18 -13.25 4.08 2.31
CA GLU A 18 -12.73 5.37 2.81
C GLU A 18 -11.19 5.40 2.79
N PHE A 19 -10.54 4.28 3.15
CA PHE A 19 -9.09 4.15 3.08
C PHE A 19 -8.57 4.21 1.63
N LEU A 20 -9.26 3.58 0.67
CA LEU A 20 -8.91 3.61 -0.74
C LEU A 20 -8.96 5.03 -1.31
N THR A 21 -10.01 5.79 -0.95
CA THR A 21 -10.13 7.22 -1.30
C THR A 21 -8.94 8.03 -0.76
N ILE A 22 -8.47 7.74 0.47
CA ILE A 22 -7.31 8.43 1.05
C ILE A 22 -6.05 8.22 0.22
N ILE A 23 -5.84 7.04 -0.36
CA ILE A 23 -4.67 6.71 -1.18
C ILE A 23 -4.86 7.03 -2.67
N GLY A 24 -5.95 7.70 -3.04
CA GLY A 24 -6.25 8.14 -4.40
C GLY A 24 -6.78 7.03 -5.32
N TRP A 25 -7.27 5.93 -4.74
CA TRP A 25 -7.99 4.89 -5.48
C TRP A 25 -9.47 5.25 -5.47
N ASP A 26 -9.83 6.19 -6.33
CA ASP A 26 -11.20 6.68 -6.51
C ASP A 26 -11.88 5.95 -7.68
N ASN A 27 -13.21 5.98 -7.76
CA ASN A 27 -13.99 5.38 -8.86
C ASN A 27 -13.79 3.85 -9.03
N PHE A 28 -13.64 3.14 -7.92
CA PHE A 28 -13.70 1.68 -7.93
C PHE A 28 -15.14 1.17 -8.07
N LEU A 29 -15.27 -0.09 -8.48
CA LEU A 29 -16.53 -0.83 -8.49
C LEU A 29 -16.63 -1.67 -7.20
N ASP A 30 -17.77 -1.62 -6.54
CA ASP A 30 -18.06 -2.39 -5.32
C ASP A 30 -18.91 -3.63 -5.64
N ASP A 31 -18.72 -4.69 -4.86
CA ASP A 31 -19.59 -5.88 -4.84
C ASP A 31 -19.77 -6.59 -6.20
N GLU A 32 -18.70 -6.66 -6.99
CA GLU A 32 -18.72 -7.33 -8.29
C GLU A 32 -18.81 -8.86 -8.16
N SER A 33 -19.53 -9.50 -9.08
CA SER A 33 -19.60 -10.96 -9.14
C SER A 33 -19.22 -11.49 -10.51
N ILE A 34 -18.25 -12.40 -10.53
CA ILE A 34 -17.75 -13.04 -11.74
C ILE A 34 -18.07 -14.54 -11.74
N SER A 35 -18.18 -15.11 -12.92
CA SER A 35 -18.36 -16.56 -13.08
C SER A 35 -17.11 -17.34 -12.70
N CYS A 36 -17.31 -18.51 -12.13
CA CYS A 36 -16.21 -19.44 -11.84
C CYS A 36 -15.87 -20.24 -13.10
N HIS A 37 -14.68 -20.02 -13.64
CA HIS A 37 -14.18 -20.75 -14.82
C HIS A 37 -13.58 -22.12 -14.48
N PHE A 38 -13.49 -22.47 -13.19
CA PHE A 38 -12.99 -23.77 -12.72
C PHE A 38 -13.89 -24.38 -11.60
N PRO A 39 -15.17 -24.70 -11.89
CA PRO A 39 -16.16 -25.03 -10.85
C PRO A 39 -15.78 -26.21 -9.94
N GLU A 40 -15.17 -27.25 -10.51
CA GLU A 40 -14.75 -28.45 -9.78
C GLU A 40 -13.50 -28.19 -8.92
N LYS A 41 -12.48 -27.53 -9.52
CA LYS A 41 -11.23 -27.15 -8.83
C LYS A 41 -11.50 -26.20 -7.66
N HIS A 42 -12.45 -25.28 -7.82
CA HIS A 42 -12.77 -24.24 -6.84
C HIS A 42 -13.90 -24.65 -5.89
N LYS A 43 -14.33 -25.92 -5.92
CA LYS A 43 -15.32 -26.44 -4.98
C LYS A 43 -14.81 -26.28 -3.55
N ARG A 44 -15.61 -25.63 -2.70
CA ARG A 44 -15.33 -25.49 -1.27
C ARG A 44 -15.47 -26.86 -0.59
N ALA A 45 -14.59 -27.19 0.35
CA ALA A 45 -14.57 -28.48 1.02
C ALA A 45 -15.91 -28.86 1.68
N SER A 46 -16.66 -27.86 2.17
CA SER A 46 -17.97 -28.02 2.80
C SER A 46 -19.16 -27.95 1.84
N ALA A 47 -18.95 -27.65 0.55
CA ALA A 47 -20.03 -27.42 -0.41
C ALA A 47 -20.47 -28.72 -1.10
N LYS A 48 -21.79 -28.93 -1.18
CA LYS A 48 -22.38 -30.06 -1.92
C LYS A 48 -22.21 -29.89 -3.44
N LYS A 49 -22.31 -28.65 -3.93
CA LYS A 49 -22.22 -28.28 -5.34
C LYS A 49 -20.88 -27.64 -5.68
N ASN A 50 -20.53 -27.67 -6.96
CA ASN A 50 -19.38 -26.96 -7.51
C ASN A 50 -19.56 -25.44 -7.35
N ARG A 51 -18.45 -24.69 -7.32
CA ARG A 51 -18.50 -23.24 -7.21
C ARG A 51 -18.90 -22.65 -8.56
N THR A 52 -19.90 -21.77 -8.57
CA THR A 52 -20.41 -21.17 -9.81
C THR A 52 -19.96 -19.72 -9.97
N THR A 53 -19.68 -19.02 -8.88
CA THR A 53 -19.30 -17.60 -8.90
C THR A 53 -18.22 -17.28 -7.87
N HIS A 54 -17.56 -16.15 -8.09
CA HIS A 54 -16.70 -15.47 -7.14
C HIS A 54 -17.23 -14.05 -6.88
N GLY A 55 -17.02 -13.55 -5.67
CA GLY A 55 -17.28 -12.15 -5.32
C GLY A 55 -15.95 -11.40 -5.28
N ILE A 56 -15.97 -10.16 -5.73
CA ILE A 56 -14.89 -9.18 -5.65
C ILE A 56 -15.45 -8.03 -4.83
N ASP A 57 -14.89 -7.80 -3.64
CA ASP A 57 -15.44 -6.80 -2.72
C ASP A 57 -15.18 -5.40 -3.28
N VAL A 58 -14.00 -5.17 -3.87
CA VAL A 58 -13.67 -3.96 -4.65
C VAL A 58 -12.88 -4.32 -5.90
N PHE A 59 -13.24 -3.74 -7.04
CA PHE A 59 -12.47 -3.77 -8.27
C PHE A 59 -12.01 -2.36 -8.65
N HIS A 60 -10.71 -2.19 -8.93
CA HIS A 60 -10.17 -0.91 -9.37
C HIS A 60 -9.12 -1.14 -10.46
N SER A 61 -8.93 -0.17 -11.35
CA SER A 61 -7.94 -0.27 -12.43
C SER A 61 -7.30 1.07 -12.73
N PHE A 62 -5.99 1.07 -12.95
CA PHE A 62 -5.22 2.27 -13.29
C PHE A 62 -3.91 1.92 -14.01
N ARG A 63 -3.37 2.87 -14.78
CA ARG A 63 -2.05 2.71 -15.42
C ARG A 63 -0.96 2.64 -14.37
N SER A 64 -0.14 1.59 -14.42
CA SER A 64 1.04 1.44 -13.57
C SER A 64 2.02 2.57 -13.84
N GLN A 65 2.50 3.19 -12.76
CA GLN A 65 3.56 4.19 -12.82
C GLN A 65 4.94 3.57 -12.54
N LEU A 66 4.96 2.28 -12.18
CA LEU A 66 6.15 1.52 -11.84
C LEU A 66 6.53 0.49 -12.93
N GLN A 67 5.67 0.29 -13.94
CA GLN A 67 5.91 -0.61 -15.06
C GLN A 67 5.42 0.00 -16.39
N ASP A 68 6.29 -0.05 -17.41
CA ASP A 68 6.03 0.45 -18.75
C ASP A 68 4.82 -0.24 -19.41
N TYR A 69 3.86 0.56 -19.91
CA TYR A 69 2.72 0.11 -20.71
C TYR A 69 1.81 -0.92 -20.02
N THR A 70 1.75 -0.89 -18.69
CA THR A 70 1.00 -1.86 -17.86
C THR A 70 -0.26 -1.23 -17.26
N LEU A 71 -1.40 -1.90 -17.40
CA LEU A 71 -2.62 -1.67 -16.60
C LEU A 71 -2.57 -2.54 -15.36
N GLU A 72 -2.74 -1.96 -14.18
CA GLU A 72 -2.96 -2.71 -12.95
C GLU A 72 -4.47 -2.92 -12.76
N ASN A 73 -4.89 -4.19 -12.74
CA ASN A 73 -6.25 -4.61 -12.40
C ASN A 73 -6.24 -5.12 -10.96
N ILE A 74 -6.87 -4.38 -10.05
CA ILE A 74 -6.89 -4.70 -8.62
C ILE A 74 -8.17 -5.47 -8.29
N VAL A 75 -8.00 -6.73 -7.87
CA VAL A 75 -9.06 -7.59 -7.36
C VAL A 75 -8.92 -7.65 -5.84
N LEU A 76 -9.77 -6.92 -5.13
CA LEU A 76 -9.65 -6.75 -3.70
C LEU A 76 -10.67 -7.60 -2.95
N SER A 77 -10.23 -8.19 -1.84
CA SER A 77 -11.13 -8.78 -0.85
C SER A 77 -10.88 -8.26 0.57
N VAL A 78 -11.98 -7.97 1.26
CA VAL A 78 -12.02 -7.50 2.63
C VAL A 78 -12.38 -8.67 3.56
N LYS A 79 -11.60 -8.83 4.62
CA LYS A 79 -11.84 -9.77 5.72
C LYS A 79 -11.75 -8.97 7.01
N TYR A 80 -12.92 -8.55 7.49
CA TYR A 80 -13.05 -7.73 8.69
C TYR A 80 -13.71 -8.52 9.83
N THR A 81 -13.21 -8.35 11.05
CA THR A 81 -13.75 -9.01 12.24
C THR A 81 -13.82 -8.05 13.43
N ASN A 82 -14.76 -8.29 14.36
CA ASN A 82 -14.77 -7.61 15.67
C ASN A 82 -13.93 -8.34 16.72
N ASP A 83 -13.57 -9.59 16.45
CA ASP A 83 -12.75 -10.41 17.33
C ASP A 83 -11.26 -10.09 17.15
N PRO A 84 -10.40 -10.37 18.13
CA PRO A 84 -8.96 -10.31 17.92
C PRO A 84 -8.53 -11.28 16.80
N TYR A 85 -7.41 -10.99 16.14
CA TYR A 85 -6.84 -11.98 15.22
C TYR A 85 -6.61 -13.32 15.94
N PRO A 86 -6.75 -14.45 15.22
CA PRO A 86 -6.47 -15.75 15.81
C PRO A 86 -5.05 -15.81 16.36
N ALA A 87 -4.87 -16.41 17.54
CA ALA A 87 -3.54 -16.62 18.11
C ALA A 87 -2.60 -17.38 17.15
N ASN A 88 -3.16 -18.31 16.37
CA ASN A 88 -2.48 -19.03 15.28
C ASN A 88 -3.16 -18.69 13.93
N PRO A 89 -2.75 -17.60 13.26
CA PRO A 89 -3.44 -17.06 12.08
C PRO A 89 -3.30 -17.91 10.81
N SER A 90 -2.31 -18.80 10.73
CA SER A 90 -1.89 -19.47 9.49
C SER A 90 -2.99 -20.22 8.74
N SER A 91 -3.84 -20.96 9.46
CA SER A 91 -4.94 -21.73 8.82
C SER A 91 -5.98 -20.78 8.21
N LYS A 92 -6.37 -19.75 8.99
CA LYS A 92 -7.37 -18.78 8.57
C LYS A 92 -6.87 -17.91 7.41
N PHE A 93 -5.60 -17.51 7.47
CA PHE A 93 -4.97 -16.80 6.37
C PHE A 93 -4.96 -17.62 5.07
N LYS A 94 -4.59 -18.90 5.13
CA LYS A 94 -4.60 -19.79 3.95
C LYS A 94 -5.98 -19.91 3.33
N GLU A 95 -7.03 -19.95 4.15
CA GLU A 95 -8.42 -19.93 3.68
C GLU A 95 -8.73 -18.63 2.91
N HIS A 96 -8.40 -17.47 3.50
CA HIS A 96 -8.61 -16.15 2.87
C HIS A 96 -7.81 -15.98 1.58
N LEU A 97 -6.52 -16.31 1.61
CA LEU A 97 -5.64 -16.24 0.45
C LEU A 97 -6.10 -17.18 -0.66
N LYS A 98 -6.50 -18.43 -0.33
CA LYS A 98 -7.01 -19.37 -1.32
C LYS A 98 -8.27 -18.87 -2.01
N ASP A 99 -9.21 -18.29 -1.26
CA ASP A 99 -10.44 -17.76 -1.85
C ASP A 99 -10.13 -16.60 -2.82
N LEU A 100 -9.27 -15.66 -2.41
CA LEU A 100 -8.83 -14.54 -3.26
C LEU A 100 -8.03 -15.00 -4.48
N ALA A 101 -7.06 -15.90 -4.31
CA ALA A 101 -6.26 -16.44 -5.41
C ALA A 101 -7.14 -17.12 -6.47
N GLN A 102 -8.14 -17.89 -6.06
CA GLN A 102 -9.09 -18.52 -6.99
C GLN A 102 -10.00 -17.49 -7.67
N THR A 103 -10.32 -16.38 -6.99
CA THR A 103 -11.06 -15.25 -7.58
C THR A 103 -10.20 -14.56 -8.65
N VAL A 104 -8.93 -14.26 -8.36
CA VAL A 104 -7.99 -13.69 -9.35
C VAL A 104 -7.83 -14.64 -10.55
N GLU A 105 -7.68 -15.95 -10.33
CA GLU A 105 -7.59 -16.95 -11.40
C GLU A 105 -8.83 -16.94 -12.32
N CYS A 106 -10.04 -16.71 -11.76
CA CYS A 106 -11.25 -16.58 -12.57
C CYS A 106 -11.37 -15.19 -13.21
N PHE A 107 -10.92 -14.13 -12.53
CA PHE A 107 -10.93 -12.77 -13.06
C PHE A 107 -10.09 -12.67 -14.33
N MET A 108 -8.94 -13.35 -14.39
CA MET A 108 -8.09 -13.43 -15.59
C MET A 108 -8.83 -13.94 -16.85
N LYS A 109 -10.01 -14.56 -16.69
CA LYS A 109 -10.83 -15.12 -17.76
C LYS A 109 -12.23 -14.50 -17.86
N SER A 110 -12.53 -13.49 -17.04
CA SER A 110 -13.88 -12.94 -16.92
C SER A 110 -14.18 -11.89 -17.98
N ASP A 111 -15.46 -11.74 -18.30
CA ASP A 111 -15.94 -10.67 -19.18
C ASP A 111 -15.66 -9.28 -18.59
N LEU A 112 -15.67 -9.15 -17.25
CA LEU A 112 -15.31 -7.93 -16.54
C LEU A 112 -13.88 -7.49 -16.88
N ARG A 113 -12.91 -8.41 -16.86
CA ARG A 113 -11.53 -8.11 -17.22
C ARG A 113 -11.39 -7.72 -18.68
N SER A 114 -12.04 -8.47 -19.58
CA SER A 114 -11.99 -8.17 -21.02
C SER A 114 -12.54 -6.77 -21.30
N SER A 115 -13.74 -6.48 -20.78
CA SER A 115 -14.39 -5.17 -20.97
C SER A 115 -13.56 -4.03 -20.39
N ASN A 116 -13.05 -4.19 -19.16
CA ASN A 116 -12.20 -3.17 -18.54
C ASN A 116 -10.91 -2.94 -19.34
N ASN A 117 -10.25 -3.99 -19.82
CA ASN A 117 -9.02 -3.82 -20.60
C ASN A 117 -9.27 -3.16 -21.95
N GLU A 118 -10.41 -3.43 -22.60
CA GLU A 118 -10.82 -2.79 -23.85
C GLU A 118 -10.93 -1.26 -23.70
N ASP A 119 -11.42 -0.76 -22.55
CA ASP A 119 -11.50 0.68 -22.26
C ASP A 119 -10.13 1.38 -22.27
N TYR A 120 -9.02 0.63 -22.12
CA TYR A 120 -7.65 1.16 -22.11
C TYR A 120 -6.88 0.93 -23.41
N GLU A 121 -7.43 0.26 -24.44
CA GLU A 121 -6.69 -0.08 -25.67
C GLU A 121 -6.10 1.15 -26.38
N MET A 122 -6.79 2.28 -26.35
CA MET A 122 -6.34 3.53 -26.98
C MET A 122 -5.36 4.35 -26.12
N SER A 123 -4.98 3.86 -24.94
CA SER A 123 -4.09 4.58 -24.02
C SER A 123 -2.60 4.26 -24.19
N GLY A 124 -2.24 3.34 -25.10
CA GLY A 124 -0.85 2.88 -25.29
C GLY A 124 -0.43 1.73 -24.37
N ILE A 125 -1.30 1.31 -23.45
CA ILE A 125 -1.14 0.11 -22.62
C ILE A 125 -1.15 -1.14 -23.51
N ASN A 126 -0.24 -2.08 -23.24
CA ASN A 126 -0.16 -3.36 -23.97
C ASN A 126 -0.04 -4.59 -23.06
N LYS A 127 -0.04 -4.39 -21.74
CA LYS A 127 -0.01 -5.46 -20.73
C LYS A 127 -1.03 -5.16 -19.64
N ALA A 128 -1.54 -6.22 -19.04
CA ALA A 128 -2.36 -6.15 -17.84
C ALA A 128 -1.72 -7.00 -16.74
N SER A 129 -1.66 -6.44 -15.54
CA SER A 129 -1.21 -7.05 -14.31
C SER A 129 -2.43 -7.25 -13.42
N ASP A 130 -2.84 -8.50 -13.21
CA ASP A 130 -4.01 -8.84 -12.42
C ASP A 130 -3.58 -9.15 -10.97
N VAL A 131 -3.79 -8.19 -10.07
CA VAL A 131 -3.23 -8.17 -8.72
C VAL A 131 -4.31 -8.40 -7.68
N GLY A 132 -4.09 -9.35 -6.78
CA GLY A 132 -4.96 -9.54 -5.61
C GLY A 132 -4.59 -8.60 -4.46
N VAL A 133 -5.58 -8.05 -3.77
CA VAL A 133 -5.35 -7.31 -2.52
C VAL A 133 -6.24 -7.88 -1.41
N LEU A 134 -5.64 -8.29 -0.30
CA LEU A 134 -6.34 -8.81 0.87
C LEU A 134 -6.22 -7.83 2.03
N PHE A 135 -7.30 -7.13 2.35
CA PHE A 135 -7.42 -6.41 3.61
C PHE A 135 -7.90 -7.38 4.68
N TRP A 136 -7.01 -7.76 5.59
CA TRP A 136 -7.36 -8.60 6.74
C TRP A 136 -7.28 -7.78 8.01
N LEU A 137 -8.41 -7.26 8.45
CA LEU A 137 -8.51 -6.23 9.48
C LEU A 137 -9.32 -6.70 10.70
N SER A 138 -8.94 -6.21 11.88
CA SER A 138 -9.69 -6.39 13.13
C SER A 138 -10.11 -5.06 13.73
N ASN A 139 -11.33 -4.98 14.25
CA ASN A 139 -11.81 -3.84 15.04
C ASN A 139 -11.37 -3.92 16.52
N HIS A 140 -10.69 -4.99 16.92
CA HIS A 140 -10.31 -5.22 18.32
C HIS A 140 -9.03 -4.46 18.66
N LYS A 141 -9.16 -3.31 19.32
CA LYS A 141 -8.03 -2.40 19.60
C LYS A 141 -6.87 -3.02 20.36
N GLU A 142 -7.15 -3.98 21.24
CA GLU A 142 -6.13 -4.67 22.05
C GLU A 142 -5.56 -5.91 21.36
N SER A 143 -6.01 -6.24 20.14
CA SER A 143 -5.41 -7.35 19.40
C SER A 143 -4.01 -6.98 18.94
N ASP A 144 -3.22 -7.98 18.58
CA ASP A 144 -2.04 -7.75 17.76
C ASP A 144 -2.46 -7.00 16.48
N GLN A 145 -1.72 -5.96 16.11
CA GLN A 145 -2.01 -5.18 14.90
C GLN A 145 -1.15 -5.64 13.72
N ASP A 146 -0.05 -6.37 13.97
CA ASP A 146 0.87 -6.92 12.96
C ASP A 146 0.69 -8.44 12.84
N VAL A 147 -0.45 -8.86 12.30
CA VAL A 147 -0.73 -10.29 12.06
C VAL A 147 0.15 -10.84 10.93
N ILE A 148 0.62 -10.00 10.01
CA ILE A 148 1.45 -10.41 8.88
C ILE A 148 2.79 -10.99 9.36
N SER A 149 3.40 -10.39 10.38
CA SER A 149 4.64 -10.92 10.99
C SER A 149 4.52 -12.40 11.42
N LYS A 150 3.33 -12.82 11.86
CA LYS A 150 3.03 -14.19 12.31
C LYS A 150 2.80 -15.18 11.17
N ILE A 151 2.55 -14.70 9.95
CA ILE A 151 2.29 -15.53 8.77
C ILE A 151 3.38 -15.43 7.70
N ALA A 152 4.43 -14.64 7.92
CA ALA A 152 5.49 -14.41 6.94
C ALA A 152 6.17 -15.70 6.43
N ASN A 153 6.23 -16.74 7.27
CA ASN A 153 6.95 -17.99 6.98
C ASN A 153 6.04 -19.19 6.67
N ILE A 154 4.77 -18.95 6.29
CA ILE A 154 3.86 -20.07 6.01
C ILE A 154 4.15 -20.71 4.66
N ASN A 155 3.98 -22.03 4.59
CA ASN A 155 3.99 -22.75 3.32
C ASN A 155 2.64 -22.60 2.61
N LEU A 156 2.65 -22.00 1.43
CA LEU A 156 1.48 -21.88 0.57
C LEU A 156 1.23 -23.14 -0.26
N ASP A 157 -0.02 -23.36 -0.62
CA ASP A 157 -0.42 -24.43 -1.53
C ASP A 157 0.08 -24.09 -2.95
N LYS A 158 0.96 -24.94 -3.49
CA LYS A 158 1.58 -24.75 -4.81
C LYS A 158 0.58 -24.87 -5.97
N SER A 159 -0.65 -25.33 -5.71
CA SER A 159 -1.71 -25.43 -6.72
C SER A 159 -2.48 -24.11 -6.94
N LEU A 160 -2.25 -23.10 -6.08
CA LEU A 160 -2.83 -21.78 -6.25
C LEU A 160 -2.21 -21.07 -7.44
N ASN A 161 -3.06 -20.49 -8.28
CA ASN A 161 -2.66 -19.79 -9.50
C ASN A 161 -2.96 -18.30 -9.36
N PHE A 162 -1.94 -17.50 -9.08
CA PHE A 162 -2.01 -16.05 -9.01
C PHE A 162 -0.60 -15.49 -9.22
N SER A 163 -0.48 -14.25 -9.70
CA SER A 163 0.83 -13.59 -9.83
C SER A 163 1.24 -12.95 -8.51
N THR A 164 0.44 -12.01 -8.01
CA THR A 164 0.74 -11.26 -6.80
C THR A 164 -0.51 -11.09 -5.96
N VAL A 165 -0.36 -11.25 -4.64
CA VAL A 165 -1.37 -10.86 -3.65
C VAL A 165 -0.70 -9.99 -2.59
N HIS A 166 -1.12 -8.73 -2.48
CA HIS A 166 -0.73 -7.86 -1.38
C HIS A 166 -1.65 -8.09 -0.18
N VAL A 167 -1.07 -8.15 1.02
CA VAL A 167 -1.82 -8.36 2.26
C VAL A 167 -1.64 -7.12 3.13
N VAL A 168 -2.75 -6.56 3.58
CA VAL A 168 -2.80 -5.37 4.43
C VAL A 168 -3.48 -5.74 5.74
N ASP A 169 -2.74 -5.64 6.84
CA ASP A 169 -3.26 -5.76 8.20
C ASP A 169 -3.43 -4.38 8.84
N ASN A 170 -3.92 -4.36 10.08
CA ASN A 170 -4.12 -3.12 10.84
C ASN A 170 -2.85 -2.27 10.91
N SER A 171 -1.69 -2.88 11.16
CA SER A 171 -0.42 -2.16 11.28
C SER A 171 -0.01 -1.50 9.97
N ARG A 172 -0.18 -2.19 8.82
CA ARG A 172 0.09 -1.60 7.49
C ARG A 172 -0.89 -0.48 7.17
N ALA A 173 -2.18 -0.71 7.39
CA ALA A 173 -3.21 0.29 7.16
C ALA A 173 -2.97 1.55 8.01
N ALA A 174 -2.64 1.39 9.29
CA ALA A 174 -2.31 2.49 10.19
C ALA A 174 -1.11 3.29 9.71
N PHE A 175 0.00 2.62 9.36
CA PHE A 175 1.19 3.29 8.83
C PHE A 175 0.89 4.17 7.60
N ILE A 176 0.15 3.62 6.63
CA ILE A 176 -0.22 4.37 5.41
C ILE A 176 -1.12 5.54 5.76
N TYR A 177 -2.17 5.31 6.54
CA TYR A 177 -3.14 6.32 6.95
C TYR A 177 -2.47 7.47 7.72
N ASP A 178 -1.65 7.15 8.72
CA ASP A 178 -0.98 8.13 9.57
C ASP A 178 0.03 8.95 8.75
N SER A 179 0.80 8.30 7.88
CA SER A 179 1.76 8.99 6.98
C SER A 179 1.07 9.99 6.06
N VAL A 180 0.01 9.54 5.36
CA VAL A 180 -0.72 10.40 4.41
C VAL A 180 -1.40 11.55 5.13
N ASN A 181 -2.04 11.29 6.27
CA ASN A 181 -2.71 12.33 7.05
C ASN A 181 -1.74 13.32 7.68
N TYR A 182 -0.61 12.85 8.20
CA TYR A 182 0.43 13.72 8.72
C TYR A 182 0.86 14.74 7.67
N ILE A 183 1.16 14.27 6.45
CA ILE A 183 1.60 15.13 5.35
C ILE A 183 0.49 16.11 4.96
N ARG A 184 -0.73 15.63 4.73
CA ARG A 184 -1.86 16.51 4.34
C ARG A 184 -2.19 17.56 5.40
N ASN A 185 -2.07 17.23 6.68
CA ASN A 185 -2.38 18.15 7.78
C ASN A 185 -1.28 19.19 8.03
N ASN A 186 0.00 18.80 7.94
CA ASN A 186 1.14 19.68 8.21
C ASN A 186 1.55 20.52 7.00
N TYR A 187 1.21 20.08 5.79
CA TYR A 187 1.61 20.74 4.54
C TYR A 187 0.41 21.22 3.72
N ARG A 188 -0.60 21.83 4.37
CA ARG A 188 -1.84 22.33 3.71
C ARG A 188 -1.60 23.32 2.57
N ASN A 189 -0.55 24.13 2.69
CA ASN A 189 -0.14 25.12 1.68
C ASN A 189 0.74 24.50 0.56
N TYR A 190 0.87 23.17 0.54
CA TYR A 190 1.65 22.43 -0.45
C TYR A 190 0.74 21.51 -1.26
N GLU A 191 1.21 21.14 -2.43
CA GLU A 191 0.69 20.02 -3.23
C GLU A 191 1.48 18.77 -2.82
N CYS A 192 0.77 17.72 -2.39
CA CYS A 192 1.37 16.51 -1.86
C CYS A 192 1.03 15.33 -2.77
N TYR A 193 2.06 14.68 -3.28
CA TYR A 193 1.95 13.56 -4.22
C TYR A 193 2.77 12.38 -3.73
N PHE A 194 2.36 11.17 -4.09
CA PHE A 194 3.23 10.01 -4.02
C PHE A 194 4.34 10.18 -5.05
N HIS A 195 5.58 9.89 -4.67
CA HIS A 195 6.68 9.80 -5.62
C HIS A 195 6.69 8.39 -6.21
N TYR A 196 6.80 8.28 -7.52
CA TYR A 196 6.91 6.98 -8.18
C TYR A 196 8.38 6.67 -8.40
N ALA A 197 8.82 5.53 -7.86
CA ALA A 197 10.19 5.09 -7.96
C ALA A 197 10.55 4.84 -9.43
N PHE A 198 11.64 5.44 -9.89
CA PHE A 198 12.10 5.31 -11.27
C PHE A 198 13.17 4.23 -11.39
N SER A 199 13.02 3.35 -12.37
CA SER A 199 13.85 2.17 -12.59
C SER A 199 13.87 1.81 -14.08
N SER A 200 14.58 0.74 -14.44
CA SER A 200 14.55 0.21 -15.80
C SER A 200 13.18 -0.35 -16.22
N SER A 201 12.28 -0.63 -15.27
CA SER A 201 10.94 -1.17 -15.53
C SER A 201 9.94 -0.12 -16.01
N ASN A 202 10.19 1.16 -15.77
CA ASN A 202 9.31 2.28 -16.09
C ASN A 202 10.06 3.41 -16.81
N PHE A 203 10.97 3.04 -17.71
CA PHE A 203 11.84 3.99 -18.42
C PHE A 203 11.35 4.33 -19.83
N LYS A 204 10.58 3.44 -20.48
CA LYS A 204 10.26 3.53 -21.91
C LYS A 204 8.89 4.12 -22.20
N ASP A 205 7.97 4.05 -21.25
CA ASP A 205 6.62 4.60 -21.40
C ASP A 205 6.66 6.12 -21.18
N PRO A 206 6.39 6.94 -22.23
CA PRO A 206 6.43 8.39 -22.11
C PRO A 206 5.31 8.97 -21.25
N ASP A 207 4.25 8.19 -21.00
CA ASP A 207 3.10 8.60 -20.18
C ASP A 207 3.29 8.30 -18.69
N ILE A 208 4.47 7.77 -18.29
CA ILE A 208 4.78 7.56 -16.87
C ILE A 208 5.16 8.88 -16.21
N ASP A 209 4.40 9.21 -15.17
CA ASP A 209 4.69 10.31 -14.29
C ASP A 209 5.78 9.94 -13.27
N LYS A 210 6.50 10.95 -12.76
CA LYS A 210 7.47 10.75 -11.66
C LYS A 210 6.81 10.85 -10.28
N TYR A 211 5.58 11.32 -10.23
CA TYR A 211 4.79 11.51 -9.01
C TYR A 211 3.32 11.76 -9.36
N GLY A 212 2.41 11.47 -8.45
CA GLY A 212 0.98 11.73 -8.65
C GLY A 212 0.13 11.44 -7.41
N SER A 213 -1.19 11.53 -7.56
CA SER A 213 -2.14 11.38 -6.45
C SER A 213 -2.51 9.94 -6.14
N ILE A 214 -2.25 9.00 -7.05
CA ILE A 214 -2.63 7.59 -6.95
C ILE A 214 -1.47 6.82 -6.33
N MET A 215 -1.68 6.17 -5.18
CA MET A 215 -0.65 5.33 -4.60
C MET A 215 -0.47 4.03 -5.42
N PRO A 216 0.76 3.65 -5.82
CA PRO A 216 0.98 2.34 -6.44
C PRO A 216 0.59 1.19 -5.51
N VAL A 217 0.05 0.09 -6.06
CA VAL A 217 -0.40 -1.08 -5.28
C VAL A 217 0.74 -1.70 -4.47
N GLU A 218 1.96 -1.67 -4.99
CA GLU A 218 3.15 -2.20 -4.35
C GLU A 218 3.44 -1.50 -3.02
N TYR A 219 3.02 -0.23 -2.88
CA TYR A 219 3.26 0.57 -1.70
C TYR A 219 2.38 0.14 -0.51
N LEU A 220 1.29 -0.60 -0.75
CA LEU A 220 0.48 -1.22 0.33
C LEU A 220 1.32 -2.14 1.23
N THR A 221 2.33 -2.77 0.66
CA THR A 221 3.23 -3.70 1.36
C THR A 221 4.63 -3.13 1.63
N SER A 222 4.86 -1.86 1.29
CA SER A 222 6.15 -1.22 1.54
C SER A 222 6.30 -0.79 3.01
N ASN A 223 7.53 -0.82 3.52
CA ASN A 223 7.88 -0.19 4.80
C ASN A 223 8.30 1.27 4.64
N LEU A 224 8.31 1.77 3.40
CA LEU A 224 8.70 3.13 3.06
C LEU A 224 7.71 3.73 2.05
N LEU A 225 7.18 4.90 2.37
CA LEU A 225 6.31 5.67 1.48
C LEU A 225 7.03 6.94 1.03
N PRO A 226 7.36 7.05 -0.26
CA PRO A 226 7.99 8.23 -0.80
C PRO A 226 6.96 9.24 -1.31
N PHE A 227 7.17 10.52 -1.01
CA PHE A 227 6.27 11.62 -1.36
C PHE A 227 7.05 12.80 -1.94
N ARG A 228 6.39 13.55 -2.84
CA ARG A 228 6.80 14.90 -3.22
C ARG A 228 5.88 15.91 -2.57
N ILE A 229 6.48 16.87 -1.88
CA ILE A 229 5.78 17.98 -1.25
C ILE A 229 6.23 19.26 -1.97
N ILE A 230 5.30 19.90 -2.68
CA ILE A 230 5.59 21.03 -3.57
C ILE A 230 4.92 22.28 -3.03
N ASP A 231 5.71 23.30 -2.73
CA ASP A 231 5.19 24.57 -2.23
C ASP A 231 4.32 25.25 -3.30
N LYS A 232 3.05 25.56 -2.97
CA LYS A 232 2.13 26.15 -3.96
C LYS A 232 2.62 27.50 -4.50
N GLN A 233 3.32 28.28 -3.68
CA GLN A 233 3.78 29.63 -4.01
C GLN A 233 5.18 29.61 -4.63
N THR A 234 6.14 28.98 -3.96
CA THR A 234 7.55 29.03 -4.37
C THR A 234 7.91 27.95 -5.39
N LYS A 235 7.03 26.94 -5.56
CA LYS A 235 7.29 25.73 -6.35
C LYS A 235 8.52 24.93 -5.91
N LYS A 236 9.03 25.23 -4.71
CA LYS A 236 10.11 24.46 -4.08
C LYS A 236 9.62 23.05 -3.79
N VAL A 237 10.41 22.05 -4.17
CA VAL A 237 10.11 20.63 -3.99
C VAL A 237 10.90 20.09 -2.80
N SER A 238 10.23 19.38 -1.90
CA SER A 238 10.85 18.58 -0.84
C SER A 238 10.55 17.10 -1.08
N PHE A 239 11.55 16.24 -0.87
CA PHE A 239 11.36 14.80 -0.95
C PHE A 239 11.13 14.23 0.44
N CYS A 240 9.94 13.68 0.67
CA CYS A 240 9.54 13.14 1.96
C CYS A 240 9.55 11.61 1.92
N LEU A 241 10.20 10.98 2.90
CA LEU A 241 10.23 9.53 3.06
C LEU A 241 9.61 9.18 4.42
N SER A 242 8.45 8.55 4.42
CA SER A 242 7.84 8.03 5.65
C SER A 242 8.21 6.57 5.86
N SER A 243 8.79 6.23 7.00
CA SER A 243 9.30 4.91 7.36
C SER A 243 8.42 4.27 8.41
N ARG A 244 8.01 3.01 8.19
CA ARG A 244 7.35 2.19 9.22
C ARG A 244 8.32 1.71 10.31
N GLU A 245 9.61 1.61 9.99
CA GLU A 245 10.64 1.20 10.94
C GLU A 245 10.90 2.31 11.98
N ASP A 246 11.21 1.92 13.22
CA ASP A 246 11.60 2.86 14.28
C ASP A 246 12.89 3.60 13.95
N PHE A 247 13.04 4.80 14.53
CA PHE A 247 14.28 5.56 14.37
C PHE A 247 15.48 4.80 14.95
N SER A 248 16.51 4.63 14.13
CA SER A 248 17.79 4.05 14.52
C SER A 248 18.92 4.63 13.69
N GLU A 249 20.17 4.44 14.12
CA GLU A 249 21.36 4.84 13.33
C GLU A 249 21.38 4.13 11.97
N GLU A 250 20.93 2.87 11.90
CA GLU A 250 20.86 2.14 10.65
C GLU A 250 19.78 2.70 9.72
N ALA A 251 18.56 2.91 10.25
CA ALA A 251 17.44 3.42 9.46
C ALA A 251 17.73 4.82 8.89
N ILE A 252 18.26 5.74 9.71
CA ILE A 252 18.60 7.09 9.22
C ILE A 252 19.70 7.04 8.16
N ASN A 253 20.71 6.18 8.31
CA ASN A 253 21.75 6.03 7.31
C ASN A 253 21.16 5.51 5.99
N ARG A 254 20.32 4.48 6.02
CA ARG A 254 19.63 3.95 4.82
C ARG A 254 18.84 5.04 4.10
N LEU A 255 18.05 5.84 4.83
CA LEU A 255 17.30 6.96 4.23
C LEU A 255 18.23 8.03 3.64
N LEU A 256 19.34 8.36 4.30
CA LEU A 256 20.34 9.29 3.77
C LEU A 256 21.04 8.75 2.50
N TYR A 257 21.27 7.43 2.39
CA TYR A 257 21.76 6.83 1.15
C TYR A 257 20.72 6.93 0.04
N LEU A 258 19.47 6.53 0.29
CA LEU A 258 18.39 6.59 -0.69
C LEU A 258 18.13 8.03 -1.17
N ALA A 259 18.08 8.96 -0.23
CA ALA A 259 17.94 10.39 -0.50
C ALA A 259 19.06 10.89 -1.43
N SER A 260 20.32 10.56 -1.14
CA SER A 260 21.47 10.96 -1.95
C SER A 260 21.48 10.35 -3.36
N ASP A 261 20.83 9.21 -3.55
CA ASP A 261 20.75 8.51 -4.83
C ASP A 261 19.62 9.07 -5.70
N VAL A 262 18.43 9.22 -5.09
CA VAL A 262 17.19 9.64 -5.79
C VAL A 262 17.14 11.15 -6.05
N SER A 263 17.75 11.98 -5.19
CA SER A 263 17.49 13.42 -5.21
C SER A 263 18.37 14.25 -6.13
N GLN A 264 19.46 13.69 -6.66
CA GLN A 264 20.45 14.45 -7.44
C GLN A 264 19.80 15.21 -8.61
N ASP A 265 18.63 14.73 -9.05
CA ASP A 265 17.92 15.25 -10.20
C ASP A 265 16.80 16.27 -9.88
N PHE A 266 16.37 16.44 -8.61
CA PHE A 266 15.20 17.32 -8.35
C PHE A 266 15.10 18.04 -7.00
N THR A 267 15.85 17.69 -5.94
CA THR A 267 15.85 18.49 -4.69
C THR A 267 17.04 18.21 -3.78
N GLY A 268 17.39 19.18 -2.93
CA GLY A 268 18.30 19.01 -1.80
C GLY A 268 17.59 19.01 -0.43
N ASP A 269 16.26 19.16 -0.42
CA ASP A 269 15.44 19.27 0.80
C ASP A 269 14.68 17.96 1.06
N PHE A 270 14.89 17.41 2.25
CA PHE A 270 14.36 16.12 2.66
C PHE A 270 13.63 16.19 3.98
N ILE A 271 12.56 15.42 4.05
CA ILE A 271 11.77 15.22 5.26
C ILE A 271 11.72 13.72 5.50
N PHE A 272 12.24 13.25 6.62
CA PHE A 272 12.11 11.86 7.02
C PHE A 272 11.10 11.75 8.15
N LEU A 273 10.09 10.91 7.96
CA LEU A 273 9.08 10.66 8.96
C LEU A 273 9.29 9.26 9.56
N PHE A 274 9.31 9.19 10.88
CA PHE A 274 9.40 7.96 11.65
C PHE A 274 8.15 7.81 12.54
N PRO A 275 7.85 6.60 13.05
CA PRO A 275 6.75 6.41 13.98
C PRO A 275 6.93 7.25 15.25
N GLU A 276 8.16 7.35 15.73
CA GLU A 276 8.52 8.15 16.90
C GLU A 276 9.87 8.83 16.66
N TYR A 277 9.98 10.12 17.01
CA TYR A 277 11.23 10.87 16.98
C TYR A 277 11.32 11.86 18.14
N ASP A 278 12.24 11.60 19.06
CA ASP A 278 12.56 12.46 20.19
C ASP A 278 13.88 13.21 19.92
N PRO A 279 13.86 14.53 19.66
CA PRO A 279 15.07 15.30 19.39
C PRO A 279 16.14 15.20 20.48
N LEU A 280 15.75 15.05 21.76
CA LEU A 280 16.72 14.95 22.86
C LEU A 280 17.54 13.66 22.78
N LYS A 281 16.92 12.57 22.31
CA LYS A 281 17.56 11.26 22.18
C LYS A 281 18.21 11.08 20.81
N HIS A 282 17.58 11.58 19.75
CA HIS A 282 17.90 11.19 18.37
C HIS A 282 18.76 12.20 17.62
N ASP A 283 18.76 13.50 18.00
CA ASP A 283 19.58 14.50 17.33
C ASP A 283 21.08 14.19 17.32
N PRO A 284 21.69 13.67 18.40
CA PRO A 284 23.10 13.29 18.38
C PRO A 284 23.41 12.24 17.30
N ILE A 285 22.52 11.27 17.12
CA ILE A 285 22.62 10.20 16.12
C ILE A 285 22.48 10.80 14.71
N LEU A 286 21.47 11.64 14.50
CA LEU A 286 21.24 12.33 13.23
C LEU A 286 22.46 13.19 12.82
N LYS A 287 23.01 13.96 13.76
CA LYS A 287 24.19 14.80 13.52
C LYS A 287 25.42 13.96 13.15
N ARG A 288 25.61 12.81 13.81
CA ARG A 288 26.69 11.86 13.48
C ARG A 288 26.53 11.29 12.06
N ALA A 289 25.33 10.80 11.72
CA ALA A 289 25.03 10.25 10.40
C ALA A 289 25.24 11.29 9.28
N LYS A 290 24.74 12.52 9.48
CA LYS A 290 24.96 13.64 8.55
C LYS A 290 26.46 13.95 8.35
N ARG A 291 27.26 13.94 9.43
CA ARG A 291 28.70 14.24 9.34
C ARG A 291 29.43 13.21 8.48
N LEU A 292 29.14 11.92 8.68
CA LEU A 292 29.73 10.84 7.87
C LEU A 292 29.37 10.93 6.38
N LYS A 293 28.24 11.57 6.06
CA LYS A 293 27.76 11.81 4.69
C LYS A 293 28.28 13.09 4.05
N LYS A 294 28.73 14.08 4.82
CA LYS A 294 29.24 15.35 4.27
C LYS A 294 30.53 15.19 3.44
N ASP A 295 31.27 14.10 3.63
CA ASP A 295 32.41 13.76 2.77
C ASP A 295 31.99 13.40 1.33
N THR A 296 30.68 13.16 1.07
CA THR A 296 30.11 12.91 -0.25
C THR A 296 29.32 14.12 -0.79
N LYS A 297 30.04 15.13 -1.31
CA LYS A 297 29.68 16.21 -2.28
C LYS A 297 28.28 16.90 -2.35
N SER A 298 27.27 16.58 -1.54
CA SER A 298 25.96 17.27 -1.57
C SER A 298 25.55 17.74 -0.17
N SER A 299 25.22 19.02 -0.03
CA SER A 299 24.64 19.56 1.20
C SER A 299 23.16 19.18 1.27
N LEU A 300 22.88 17.97 1.75
CA LEU A 300 21.50 17.51 1.96
C LEU A 300 20.89 18.27 3.16
N ASN A 301 19.82 19.03 2.92
CA ASN A 301 19.01 19.64 3.98
C ASN A 301 17.97 18.63 4.46
N VAL A 302 18.20 18.01 5.62
CA VAL A 302 17.36 16.93 6.13
C VAL A 302 16.68 17.36 7.43
N VAL A 303 15.36 17.27 7.46
CA VAL A 303 14.52 17.40 8.65
C VAL A 303 13.95 16.03 8.99
N VAL A 304 13.94 15.68 10.27
CA VAL A 304 13.33 14.43 10.75
C VAL A 304 12.16 14.79 11.66
N LYS A 305 11.01 14.14 11.47
CA LYS A 305 9.80 14.37 12.27
C LYS A 305 9.14 13.03 12.64
N SER A 306 8.24 13.07 13.63
CA SER A 306 7.35 11.96 13.95
C SER A 306 6.03 12.12 13.22
N TYR A 307 5.47 11.06 12.65
CA TYR A 307 4.10 11.08 12.13
C TYR A 307 3.05 10.65 13.17
N SER A 308 3.46 10.13 14.34
CA SER A 308 2.52 9.77 15.41
C SER A 308 1.88 11.00 16.04
N SER A 309 0.57 10.92 16.29
CA SER A 309 -0.18 11.94 17.03
C SER A 309 -0.05 11.72 18.54
N ASP A 310 1.06 12.14 19.15
CA ASP A 310 1.19 12.29 20.61
C ASP A 310 1.18 13.80 20.95
N PHE A 311 0.45 14.20 22.01
CA PHE A 311 0.47 15.59 22.48
C PHE A 311 1.89 16.06 22.86
N ARG A 312 2.79 15.13 23.19
CA ARG A 312 4.21 15.41 23.43
C ARG A 312 4.93 15.89 22.17
N ASN A 313 4.39 15.64 20.99
CA ASN A 313 4.94 16.11 19.72
C ASN A 313 4.56 17.59 19.44
N LEU A 314 3.63 18.19 20.19
CA LEU A 314 3.23 19.61 20.03
C LEU A 314 4.37 20.61 20.26
N ILE A 315 5.43 20.22 20.98
CA ILE A 315 6.61 21.08 21.23
C ILE A 315 7.69 20.92 20.14
N ASN A 316 7.53 19.97 19.22
CA ASN A 316 8.50 19.60 18.19
C ASN A 316 8.01 19.90 16.76
N GLU A 317 6.83 20.52 16.58
CA GLU A 317 6.24 20.87 15.28
C GLU A 317 6.89 22.09 14.61
#